data_AF-A0A517QV87-F1
#
_entry.id   AF-A0A517QV87-F1
#
_cell.length_a   1.000
_cell.length_b   1.000
_cell.length_c   1.000
_cell.angle_alpha   90.00
_cell.angle_beta   90.00
_cell.angle_gamma   90.00
#
_symmetry.space_group_name_H-M   'P 1'
#
loop_
_entity.id
_entity.type
_entity.pdbx_description
1 polymer ?
#
loop_
_entity_poly.entity_id
_entity_poly.type
_entity_poly.pdbx_seq_one_letter_code
_entity_poly.pdbx_strand_id
1 'polypeptide(L)'
;MKLKISALIVFGIFVAQVQPLYGDVREEIRKSWSEREERFRTGKIEFEVEATQAPADTRSKRKTLQKSLFLFDKERARYVKSGAQYNFEADTWQNETLTVAFDGERCYQFMESDRHKGHPPGYIEQATLFGESWNYQCLPIIMGFRPLTKELQGVNPLEWSAEYTQAEINGFKALVFDEGRFKFTVAPQLGYALVRQELFSMRKKQLMCRVDINYQINDEWGVLPEDWKITVFSHNPPTIGEVLQGRITNMNLNTRVQDSDFVIEFPPGSVVMDGPKQAKFVVREDGSFRKVDLQETRTGKTYAEMMVTEAPSVVKSRKNILFWVFVVALIGIGSAVFIFQRSR
;
A
#
# COMPACT_ATOMS: atom_id res chain seq x y z
N MET A 1 63.60 44.41 17.27
CA MET A 1 63.12 43.05 16.97
C MET A 1 61.78 42.85 17.70
N LYS A 2 60.65 42.94 17.00
CA LYS A 2 59.30 42.92 17.60
C LYS A 2 58.78 41.48 17.63
N LEU A 3 58.67 40.88 18.81
CA LEU A 3 57.96 39.60 19.00
C LEU A 3 56.45 39.85 18.82
N LYS A 4 55.85 39.27 17.78
CA LYS A 4 54.40 39.10 17.67
C LYS A 4 54.02 37.81 18.38
N ILE A 5 53.43 37.92 19.56
CA ILE A 5 52.72 36.84 20.22
C ILE A 5 51.31 36.85 19.60
N SER A 6 51.07 35.96 18.65
CA SER A 6 49.75 35.72 18.09
C SER A 6 48.93 34.95 19.12
N ALA A 7 47.90 35.60 19.65
CA ALA A 7 46.89 35.00 20.51
C ALA A 7 46.19 33.85 19.76
N LEU A 8 46.41 32.63 20.24
CA LEU A 8 45.63 31.46 19.86
C LEU A 8 44.28 31.57 20.60
N ILE A 9 43.29 32.18 19.95
CA ILE A 9 41.90 32.15 20.43
C ILE A 9 41.40 30.73 20.17
N VAL A 10 41.45 29.89 21.21
CA VAL A 10 40.75 28.61 21.25
C VAL A 10 39.25 28.94 21.31
N PHE A 11 38.60 28.96 20.14
CA PHE A 11 37.15 28.82 20.05
C PHE A 11 36.79 27.40 20.48
N GLY A 12 36.77 27.19 21.79
CA GLY A 12 36.06 26.07 22.40
C GLY A 12 34.59 26.32 22.18
N ILE A 13 34.08 25.96 21.01
CA ILE A 13 32.65 25.75 20.82
C ILE A 13 32.30 24.62 21.79
N PHE A 14 31.79 25.02 22.94
CA PHE A 14 30.95 24.19 23.79
C PHE A 14 29.78 23.75 22.90
N VAL A 15 29.98 22.69 22.12
CA VAL A 15 28.88 21.80 21.75
C VAL A 15 28.54 21.17 23.09
N ALA A 16 27.72 21.88 23.88
CA ALA A 16 27.00 21.23 24.94
C ALA A 16 26.33 20.05 24.25
N GLN A 17 26.82 18.84 24.53
CA GLN A 17 26.06 17.63 24.30
C GLN A 17 24.82 17.82 25.13
N VAL A 18 23.80 18.43 24.52
CA VAL A 18 22.42 18.37 24.99
C VAL A 18 22.03 16.92 24.75
N GLN A 19 22.54 16.01 25.59
CA GLN A 19 21.86 14.75 25.82
C GLN A 19 20.50 15.18 26.37
N PRO A 20 19.40 14.94 25.63
CA PRO A 20 18.16 15.59 25.98
C PRO A 20 17.67 14.98 27.29
N LEU A 21 17.37 15.84 28.25
CA LEU A 21 16.54 15.60 29.44
C LEU A 21 15.06 15.28 29.07
N TYR A 22 14.82 14.88 27.83
CA TYR A 22 13.51 14.45 27.37
C TYR A 22 13.36 12.99 27.78
N GLY A 23 12.17 12.63 28.29
CA GLY A 23 11.80 11.21 28.36
C GLY A 23 11.99 10.55 27.01
N ASP A 24 11.88 9.22 26.95
CA ASP A 24 11.96 8.52 25.68
C ASP A 24 10.87 9.08 24.73
N VAL A 25 11.26 9.96 23.81
CA VAL A 25 10.36 10.67 22.88
C VAL A 25 9.52 9.67 22.10
N ARG A 26 10.02 8.43 21.92
CA ARG A 26 9.25 7.36 21.29
C ARG A 26 8.08 6.91 22.15
N GLU A 27 8.21 6.88 23.46
CA GLU A 27 7.09 6.60 24.36
C GLU A 27 6.04 7.70 24.26
N GLU A 28 6.45 8.96 24.13
CA GLU A 28 5.51 10.08 23.92
C GLU A 28 4.81 9.99 22.55
N ILE A 29 5.54 9.67 21.48
CA ILE A 29 4.99 9.43 20.15
C ILE A 29 4.02 8.24 20.20
N ARG A 30 4.45 7.09 20.75
CA ARG A 30 3.65 5.87 20.89
C ARG A 30 2.36 6.15 21.64
N LYS A 31 2.46 6.83 22.79
CA LYS A 31 1.30 7.20 23.60
C LYS A 31 0.34 8.09 22.80
N SER A 32 0.85 9.17 22.19
CA SER A 32 0.02 10.10 21.39
C SER A 32 -0.69 9.38 20.22
N TRP A 33 0.03 8.50 19.54
CA TRP A 33 -0.49 7.75 18.41
C TRP A 33 -1.50 6.67 18.83
N SER A 34 -1.26 5.99 19.95
CA SER A 34 -2.21 5.03 20.54
C SER A 34 -3.51 5.72 20.94
N GLU A 35 -3.41 6.86 21.65
CA GLU A 35 -4.57 7.67 22.02
C GLU A 35 -5.35 8.13 20.78
N ARG A 36 -4.66 8.40 19.67
CA ARG A 36 -5.27 8.78 18.40
C ARG A 36 -6.02 7.61 17.75
N GLU A 37 -5.44 6.42 17.67
CA GLU A 37 -6.13 5.24 17.13
C GLU A 37 -7.35 4.86 17.98
N GLU A 38 -7.24 4.97 19.31
CA GLU A 38 -8.36 4.71 20.22
C GLU A 38 -9.50 5.71 20.05
N ARG A 39 -9.17 6.99 19.81
CA ARG A 39 -10.14 8.07 19.57
C ARG A 39 -10.92 7.88 18.27
N PHE A 40 -10.26 7.37 17.23
CA PHE A 40 -10.84 7.25 15.88
C PHE A 40 -10.98 5.78 15.51
N ARG A 41 -12.01 5.09 15.98
CA ARG A 41 -12.17 3.65 15.72
C ARG A 41 -12.57 3.35 14.30
N THR A 42 -13.39 4.20 13.69
CA THR A 42 -13.83 4.06 12.31
C THR A 42 -13.77 5.41 11.62
N GLY A 43 -13.75 5.40 10.29
CA GLY A 43 -13.77 6.62 9.52
C GLY A 43 -14.18 6.39 8.08
N LYS A 44 -14.90 7.37 7.53
CA LYS A 44 -15.21 7.51 6.11
C LYS A 44 -14.68 8.87 5.64
N ILE A 45 -13.67 8.85 4.78
CA ILE A 45 -12.92 10.05 4.37
C ILE A 45 -12.96 10.14 2.86
N GLU A 46 -13.58 11.20 2.35
CA GLU A 46 -13.58 11.51 0.92
C GLU A 46 -12.56 12.62 0.68
N PHE A 47 -11.81 12.49 -0.40
CA PHE A 47 -10.77 13.44 -0.76
C PHE A 47 -10.58 13.49 -2.27
N GLU A 48 -10.01 14.59 -2.74
CA GLU A 48 -9.68 14.79 -4.13
C GLU A 48 -8.17 14.92 -4.29
N VAL A 49 -7.63 14.38 -5.38
CA VAL A 49 -6.21 14.49 -5.73
C VAL A 49 -6.08 15.11 -7.11
N GLU A 50 -5.50 16.30 -7.19
CA GLU A 50 -5.07 16.90 -8.44
C GLU A 50 -3.65 16.42 -8.77
N ALA A 51 -3.45 15.67 -9.85
CA ALA A 51 -2.12 15.30 -10.32
C ALA A 51 -1.69 16.22 -11.46
N THR A 52 -0.50 16.83 -11.32
CA THR A 52 0.18 17.58 -12.38
C THR A 52 1.41 16.78 -12.80
N GLN A 53 1.36 16.24 -14.02
CA GLN A 53 2.48 15.54 -14.62
C GLN A 53 3.24 16.49 -15.53
N ALA A 54 4.58 16.47 -15.43
CA ALA A 54 5.48 17.14 -16.36
C ALA A 54 6.13 16.05 -17.21
N PRO A 55 5.60 15.73 -18.41
CA PRO A 55 6.24 14.76 -19.28
C PRO A 55 7.65 15.27 -19.61
N ALA A 56 8.63 14.36 -19.64
CA ALA A 56 10.03 14.70 -19.84
C ALA A 56 10.30 15.51 -21.13
N ASP A 57 9.34 15.51 -22.09
CA ASP A 57 9.54 16.04 -23.43
C ASP A 57 8.40 16.96 -23.96
N THR A 58 7.37 17.28 -23.16
CA THR A 58 6.26 18.12 -23.64
C THR A 58 6.09 19.40 -22.83
N ARG A 59 5.92 20.53 -23.52
CA ARG A 59 5.64 21.84 -22.91
C ARG A 59 4.27 21.93 -22.22
N SER A 60 3.36 20.98 -22.42
CA SER A 60 2.04 20.98 -21.79
C SER A 60 2.04 20.20 -20.47
N LYS A 61 1.72 20.89 -19.37
CA LYS A 61 1.36 20.25 -18.11
C LYS A 61 -0.03 19.65 -18.25
N ARG A 62 -0.18 18.37 -17.93
CA ARG A 62 -1.49 17.71 -17.87
C ARG A 62 -1.96 17.69 -16.41
N LYS A 63 -3.20 18.09 -16.20
CA LYS A 63 -3.86 18.04 -14.89
C LYS A 63 -4.96 16.99 -14.91
N THR A 64 -5.00 16.16 -13.89
CA THR A 64 -6.11 15.24 -13.63
C THR A 64 -6.68 15.49 -12.26
N LEU A 65 -7.99 15.30 -12.11
CA LEU A 65 -8.65 15.29 -10.83
C LEU A 65 -9.15 13.88 -10.57
N GLN A 66 -8.77 13.32 -9.43
CA GLN A 66 -9.18 12.00 -8.97
C GLN A 66 -10.01 12.18 -7.70
N LYS A 67 -11.17 11.51 -7.63
CA LYS A 67 -11.99 11.43 -6.43
C LYS A 67 -11.73 10.13 -5.73
N SER A 68 -11.48 10.22 -4.43
CA SER A 68 -11.10 9.09 -3.62
C SER A 68 -11.95 9.00 -2.35
N LEU A 69 -12.13 7.78 -1.89
CA LEU A 69 -12.81 7.41 -0.66
C LEU A 69 -11.91 6.44 0.10
N PHE A 70 -11.66 6.73 1.37
CA PHE A 70 -10.98 5.85 2.30
C PHE A 70 -11.89 5.52 3.48
N LEU A 71 -12.14 4.24 3.70
CA LEU A 71 -12.85 3.69 4.85
C LEU A 71 -11.87 2.91 5.71
N PHE A 72 -12.02 2.98 7.03
CA PHE A 72 -11.29 2.12 7.94
C PHE A 72 -12.15 1.69 9.14
N ASP A 73 -11.85 0.49 9.65
CA ASP A 73 -12.30 -0.01 10.95
C ASP A 73 -11.25 -0.96 11.53
N LYS A 74 -10.65 -0.52 12.62
CA LYS A 74 -9.39 -1.05 13.18
C LYS A 74 -8.37 -1.39 12.07
N GLU A 75 -7.99 -2.65 11.93
CA GLU A 75 -7.08 -3.20 10.94
C GLU A 75 -7.65 -3.28 9.51
N ARG A 76 -8.96 -3.09 9.33
CA ARG A 76 -9.63 -3.19 8.03
C ARG A 76 -9.63 -1.85 7.31
N ALA A 77 -9.53 -1.89 5.99
CA ALA A 77 -9.55 -0.68 5.18
C ALA A 77 -10.20 -0.91 3.81
N ARG A 78 -10.78 0.15 3.26
CA ARG A 78 -11.21 0.19 1.87
C ARG A 78 -10.77 1.50 1.24
N TYR A 79 -10.18 1.39 0.07
CA TYR A 79 -9.84 2.52 -0.77
C TYR A 79 -10.58 2.41 -2.09
N VAL A 80 -11.29 3.47 -2.48
CA VAL A 80 -11.86 3.62 -3.81
C VAL A 80 -11.27 4.86 -4.42
N LYS A 81 -10.81 4.75 -5.66
CA LYS A 81 -10.27 5.85 -6.46
C LYS A 81 -10.97 5.84 -7.80
N SER A 82 -11.47 6.99 -8.24
CA SER A 82 -12.11 7.16 -9.53
C SER A 82 -11.63 8.43 -10.21
N GLY A 83 -11.43 8.40 -11.53
CA GLY A 83 -11.11 9.59 -12.30
C GLY A 83 -10.51 9.28 -13.66
N ALA A 84 -10.28 10.35 -14.43
CA ALA A 84 -9.60 10.24 -15.71
C ALA A 84 -8.10 10.04 -15.49
N GLN A 85 -7.53 9.03 -16.14
CA GLN A 85 -6.10 8.80 -16.23
C GLN A 85 -5.65 8.93 -17.69
N TYR A 86 -4.49 9.56 -17.89
CA TYR A 86 -3.92 9.68 -19.22
C TYR A 86 -3.21 8.40 -19.61
N ASN A 87 -3.61 7.81 -20.74
CA ASN A 87 -2.88 6.72 -21.37
C ASN A 87 -1.83 7.30 -22.31
N PHE A 88 -0.56 7.26 -21.93
CA PHE A 88 0.54 7.73 -22.77
C PHE A 88 0.74 6.92 -24.04
N GLU A 89 0.48 5.62 -24.01
CA GLU A 89 0.66 4.74 -25.18
C GLU A 89 -0.42 4.98 -26.24
N ALA A 90 -1.66 5.19 -25.79
CA ALA A 90 -2.80 5.42 -26.68
C ALA A 90 -3.11 6.91 -26.94
N ASP A 91 -2.35 7.82 -26.32
CA ASP A 91 -2.56 9.28 -26.35
C ASP A 91 -4.02 9.69 -26.07
N THR A 92 -4.68 9.03 -25.11
CA THR A 92 -6.11 9.22 -24.79
C THR A 92 -6.37 9.27 -23.29
N TRP A 93 -7.46 9.97 -22.93
CA TRP A 93 -8.02 9.94 -21.59
C TRP A 93 -8.89 8.71 -21.40
N GLN A 94 -8.76 8.05 -20.26
CA GLN A 94 -9.54 6.88 -19.90
C GLN A 94 -10.07 7.03 -18.49
N ASN A 95 -11.33 6.68 -18.27
CA ASN A 95 -11.87 6.65 -16.92
C ASN A 95 -11.50 5.31 -16.29
N GLU A 96 -10.96 5.39 -15.08
CA GLU A 96 -10.60 4.22 -14.29
C GLU A 96 -11.17 4.37 -12.88
N THR A 97 -11.73 3.28 -12.37
CA THR A 97 -12.12 3.12 -10.97
C THR A 97 -11.37 1.94 -10.38
N LEU A 98 -10.54 2.20 -9.39
CA LEU A 98 -9.84 1.19 -8.60
C LEU A 98 -10.53 1.08 -7.23
N THR A 99 -10.93 -0.13 -6.87
CA THR A 99 -11.39 -0.46 -5.52
C THR A 99 -10.43 -1.47 -4.90
N VAL A 100 -9.93 -1.16 -3.71
CA VAL A 100 -9.14 -2.08 -2.88
C VAL A 100 -9.81 -2.20 -1.53
N ALA A 101 -10.00 -3.41 -1.03
CA ALA A 101 -10.55 -3.67 0.30
C ALA A 101 -9.69 -4.69 1.03
N PHE A 102 -9.56 -4.53 2.33
CA PHE A 102 -8.85 -5.44 3.21
C PHE A 102 -9.68 -5.70 4.45
N ASP A 103 -10.01 -6.97 4.66
CA ASP A 103 -10.91 -7.42 5.72
C ASP A 103 -10.16 -7.82 7.02
N GLY A 104 -8.84 -7.67 7.05
CA GLY A 104 -7.97 -8.11 8.15
C GLY A 104 -7.17 -9.39 7.82
N GLU A 105 -7.57 -10.15 6.81
CA GLU A 105 -6.92 -11.41 6.38
C GLU A 105 -6.55 -11.39 4.88
N ARG A 106 -7.40 -10.78 4.05
CA ARG A 106 -7.34 -10.83 2.60
C ARG A 106 -7.47 -9.45 2.00
N CYS A 107 -6.67 -9.22 0.97
CA CYS A 107 -6.75 -8.05 0.13
C CYS A 107 -7.53 -8.38 -1.14
N TYR A 108 -8.58 -7.61 -1.40
CA TYR A 108 -9.40 -7.66 -2.59
C TYR A 108 -9.07 -6.43 -3.43
N GLN A 109 -8.86 -6.61 -4.72
CA GLN A 109 -8.66 -5.51 -5.66
C GLN A 109 -9.54 -5.71 -6.88
N PHE A 110 -10.21 -4.65 -7.31
CA PHE A 110 -11.04 -4.63 -8.51
C PHE A 110 -10.78 -3.35 -9.28
N MET A 111 -10.58 -3.48 -10.59
CA MET A 111 -10.31 -2.34 -11.47
C MET A 111 -11.31 -2.34 -12.62
N GLU A 112 -12.10 -1.29 -12.68
CA GLU A 112 -12.98 -0.99 -13.80
C GLU A 112 -12.31 0.08 -14.66
N SER A 113 -12.10 -0.20 -15.95
CA SER A 113 -11.52 0.78 -16.86
C SER A 113 -12.02 0.61 -18.29
N ASP A 114 -11.94 1.70 -19.06
CA ASP A 114 -12.21 1.66 -20.49
C ASP A 114 -11.30 0.67 -21.25
N ARG A 115 -10.11 0.34 -20.72
CA ARG A 115 -9.19 -0.64 -21.32
C ARG A 115 -9.67 -2.08 -21.18
N HIS A 116 -10.46 -2.36 -20.16
CA HIS A 116 -10.90 -3.71 -19.81
C HIS A 116 -12.39 -3.94 -20.09
N LYS A 117 -12.96 -3.19 -21.05
CA LYS A 117 -14.36 -3.33 -21.46
C LYS A 117 -14.70 -4.80 -21.73
N GLY A 118 -15.62 -5.32 -20.92
CA GLY A 118 -16.13 -6.70 -20.95
C GLY A 118 -15.60 -7.60 -19.84
N HIS A 119 -14.35 -7.43 -19.40
CA HIS A 119 -13.68 -8.37 -18.48
C HIS A 119 -12.85 -7.63 -17.42
N PRO A 120 -13.48 -6.86 -16.52
CA PRO A 120 -12.74 -6.10 -15.52
C PRO A 120 -11.95 -7.05 -14.62
N PRO A 121 -10.65 -6.80 -14.40
CA PRO A 121 -9.82 -7.68 -13.59
C PRO A 121 -10.12 -7.53 -12.10
N GLY A 122 -10.12 -8.67 -11.41
CA GLY A 122 -10.18 -8.75 -9.96
C GLY A 122 -9.04 -9.60 -9.40
N TYR A 123 -8.63 -9.31 -8.17
CA TYR A 123 -7.57 -10.02 -7.47
C TYR A 123 -7.98 -10.27 -6.03
N ILE A 124 -7.67 -11.46 -5.52
CA ILE A 124 -7.80 -11.83 -4.13
C ILE A 124 -6.43 -12.35 -3.71
N GLU A 125 -5.84 -11.71 -2.71
CA GLU A 125 -4.55 -12.08 -2.16
C GLU A 125 -4.71 -12.37 -0.67
N GLN A 126 -4.06 -13.43 -0.18
CA GLN A 126 -3.82 -13.55 1.26
C GLN A 126 -2.72 -12.56 1.58
N ALA A 127 -3.04 -11.59 2.41
CA ALA A 127 -2.16 -10.48 2.67
C ALA A 127 -2.15 -10.21 4.16
N THR A 128 -0.96 -10.04 4.72
CA THR A 128 -0.82 -9.48 6.07
C THR A 128 -0.89 -7.95 6.05
N LEU A 129 -1.00 -7.35 4.85
CA LEU A 129 -0.95 -5.92 4.62
C LEU A 129 -2.06 -5.51 3.65
N PHE A 130 -2.59 -4.32 3.86
CA PHE A 130 -3.44 -3.63 2.91
C PHE A 130 -2.64 -3.32 1.64
N GLY A 131 -3.18 -3.69 0.46
CA GLY A 131 -2.48 -3.55 -0.82
C GLY A 131 -2.06 -2.11 -1.15
N GLU A 132 -2.74 -1.12 -0.58
CA GLU A 132 -2.49 0.31 -0.78
C GLU A 132 -1.72 0.96 0.38
N SER A 133 -1.12 0.17 1.28
CA SER A 133 -0.27 0.65 2.37
C SER A 133 0.88 1.54 1.91
N TRP A 134 1.36 1.31 0.68
CA TRP A 134 2.43 2.09 0.03
C TRP A 134 1.91 3.20 -0.88
N ASN A 135 0.60 3.38 -0.99
CA ASN A 135 0.03 4.43 -1.80
C ASN A 135 0.17 5.78 -1.09
N TYR A 136 1.06 6.62 -1.60
CA TYR A 136 1.32 7.96 -1.05
C TYR A 136 0.07 8.86 -1.00
N GLN A 137 -0.97 8.58 -1.80
CA GLN A 137 -2.25 9.30 -1.74
C GLN A 137 -3.05 8.96 -0.47
N CYS A 138 -2.93 7.73 0.04
CA CYS A 138 -3.64 7.28 1.25
C CYS A 138 -2.82 7.48 2.53
N LEU A 139 -1.49 7.53 2.39
CA LEU A 139 -0.56 7.65 3.51
C LEU A 139 -0.93 8.77 4.51
N PRO A 140 -1.27 10.01 4.11
CA PRO A 140 -1.65 11.07 5.06
C PRO A 140 -2.85 10.71 5.94
N ILE A 141 -3.82 9.98 5.36
CA ILE A 141 -4.98 9.47 6.08
C ILE A 141 -4.57 8.33 7.01
N ILE A 142 -3.82 7.34 6.51
CA ILE A 142 -3.37 6.20 7.31
C ILE A 142 -2.52 6.68 8.50
N MET A 143 -1.57 7.58 8.29
CA MET A 143 -0.73 8.13 9.37
C MET A 143 -1.51 9.07 10.30
N GLY A 144 -2.57 9.70 9.79
CA GLY A 144 -3.46 10.55 10.55
C GLY A 144 -4.34 9.77 11.53
N PHE A 145 -4.84 8.59 11.17
CA PHE A 145 -5.85 7.86 11.97
C PHE A 145 -5.42 6.46 12.43
N ARG A 146 -4.41 5.89 11.78
CA ARG A 146 -3.89 4.53 11.97
C ARG A 146 -2.36 4.47 12.04
N PRO A 147 -1.70 5.34 12.84
CA PRO A 147 -0.25 5.43 12.92
C PRO A 147 0.48 4.18 13.46
N LEU A 148 -0.19 3.23 14.11
CA LEU A 148 0.40 2.02 14.72
C LEU A 148 -0.11 0.71 14.14
N THR A 149 -1.12 0.76 13.28
CA THR A 149 -1.71 -0.43 12.67
C THR A 149 -0.83 -0.95 11.52
N LYS A 150 0.03 -1.92 11.84
CA LYS A 150 1.05 -2.47 10.93
C LYS A 150 0.45 -2.99 9.62
N GLU A 151 -0.76 -3.56 9.66
CA GLU A 151 -1.46 -4.10 8.51
C GLU A 151 -1.74 -3.01 7.47
N LEU A 152 -1.97 -1.77 7.91
CA LEU A 152 -2.30 -0.65 7.02
C LEU A 152 -1.06 0.12 6.55
N GLN A 153 0.05 0.07 7.28
CA GLN A 153 1.25 0.84 6.95
C GLN A 153 2.34 0.06 6.23
N GLY A 154 2.40 -1.26 6.45
CA GLY A 154 3.53 -2.06 5.98
C GLY A 154 4.82 -1.87 6.77
N VAL A 155 4.87 -0.90 7.70
CA VAL A 155 6.01 -0.59 8.56
C VAL A 155 5.53 -0.17 9.94
N ASN A 156 6.33 -0.43 10.98
CA ASN A 156 6.08 0.07 12.33
C ASN A 156 7.03 1.23 12.61
N PRO A 157 6.56 2.49 12.63
CA PRO A 157 7.43 3.64 12.82
C PRO A 157 8.19 3.66 14.15
N LEU A 158 7.76 2.87 15.13
CA LEU A 158 8.38 2.81 16.45
C LEU A 158 9.57 1.84 16.51
N GLU A 159 9.77 1.02 15.49
CA GLU A 159 10.93 0.13 15.38
C GLU A 159 12.18 0.84 14.81
N TRP A 160 12.01 2.09 14.38
CA TRP A 160 13.03 2.91 13.71
C TRP A 160 13.98 3.55 14.70
N SER A 161 15.27 3.62 14.35
CA SER A 161 16.40 4.14 15.14
C SER A 161 16.15 5.50 15.80
N ALA A 162 16.76 5.70 16.97
CA ALA A 162 16.38 6.74 17.94
C ALA A 162 16.99 8.11 17.64
N GLU A 163 17.87 8.18 16.64
CA GLU A 163 18.57 9.40 16.30
C GLU A 163 17.61 10.32 15.54
N TYR A 164 17.30 11.46 16.16
CA TYR A 164 16.51 12.49 15.52
C TYR A 164 17.27 13.81 15.47
N THR A 165 16.96 14.60 14.44
CA THR A 165 17.40 15.99 14.33
C THR A 165 16.19 16.92 14.43
N GLN A 166 16.43 18.20 14.71
CA GLN A 166 15.39 19.21 14.69
C GLN A 166 15.32 19.88 13.33
N ALA A 167 14.11 20.11 12.84
CA ALA A 167 13.84 20.86 11.62
C ALA A 167 12.64 21.79 11.82
N GLU A 168 12.44 22.71 10.89
CA GLU A 168 11.21 23.50 10.81
C GLU A 168 10.47 23.14 9.52
N ILE A 169 9.30 22.53 9.66
CA ILE A 169 8.44 22.11 8.54
C ILE A 169 7.10 22.81 8.70
N ASN A 170 6.67 23.55 7.68
CA ASN A 170 5.40 24.27 7.65
C ASN A 170 5.18 25.17 8.89
N GLY A 171 6.25 25.78 9.41
CA GLY A 171 6.21 26.64 10.61
C GLY A 171 6.21 25.90 11.95
N PHE A 172 6.28 24.57 11.96
CA PHE A 172 6.36 23.76 13.18
C PHE A 172 7.79 23.31 13.44
N LYS A 173 8.24 23.40 14.69
CA LYS A 173 9.46 22.71 15.13
C LYS A 173 9.18 21.22 15.15
N ALA A 174 9.93 20.46 14.39
CA ALA A 174 9.69 19.04 14.16
C ALA A 174 10.92 18.20 14.46
N LEU A 175 10.67 16.92 14.71
CA LEU A 175 11.70 15.90 14.93
C LEU A 175 11.80 15.03 13.68
N VAL A 176 13.00 14.88 13.15
CA VAL A 176 13.28 14.11 11.92
C VAL A 176 13.96 12.81 12.28
N PHE A 177 13.32 11.68 11.95
CA PHE A 177 13.83 10.32 12.09
C PHE A 177 14.32 9.82 10.73
N ASP A 178 15.53 9.26 10.65
CA ASP A 178 16.15 8.81 9.38
C ASP A 178 16.50 7.32 9.43
N GLU A 179 15.77 6.52 8.65
CA GLU A 179 15.96 5.07 8.51
C GLU A 179 16.70 4.69 7.22
N GLY A 180 17.37 5.64 6.60
CA GLY A 180 18.15 5.45 5.39
C GLY A 180 17.31 5.31 4.12
N ARG A 181 16.26 4.46 4.11
CA ARG A 181 15.28 4.41 3.00
C ARG A 181 14.19 5.44 3.19
N PHE A 182 13.79 5.69 4.42
CA PHE A 182 12.70 6.59 4.74
C PHE A 182 13.16 7.65 5.74
N LYS A 183 12.66 8.87 5.59
CA LYS A 183 12.73 9.89 6.64
C LYS A 183 11.33 10.31 7.00
N PHE A 184 11.08 10.46 8.30
CA PHE A 184 9.80 10.87 8.84
C PHE A 184 10.01 12.08 9.70
N THR A 185 9.11 13.03 9.60
CA THR A 185 9.16 14.27 10.37
C THR A 185 7.85 14.42 11.12
N VAL A 186 7.92 14.49 12.44
CA VAL A 186 6.75 14.61 13.33
C VAL A 186 6.81 15.93 14.10
N ALA A 187 5.67 16.57 14.29
CA ALA A 187 5.56 17.84 15.00
C ALA A 187 4.99 17.64 16.42
N PRO A 188 5.79 17.81 17.50
CA PRO A 188 5.32 17.62 18.88
C PRO A 188 4.11 18.49 19.25
N GLN A 189 4.04 19.73 18.73
CA GLN A 189 2.94 20.66 19.01
C GLN A 189 1.60 20.19 18.42
N LEU A 190 1.65 19.27 17.44
CA LEU A 190 0.50 18.63 16.82
C LEU A 190 0.25 17.22 17.41
N GLY A 191 0.66 16.99 18.65
CA GLY A 191 0.61 15.66 19.26
C GLY A 191 1.42 14.65 18.44
N TYR A 192 2.62 15.03 18.03
CA TYR A 192 3.52 14.19 17.23
C TYR A 192 2.91 13.71 15.89
N ALA A 193 2.03 14.50 15.26
CA ALA A 193 1.52 14.19 13.92
C ALA A 193 2.64 14.17 12.87
N LEU A 194 2.55 13.26 11.90
CA LEU A 194 3.49 13.17 10.78
C LEU A 194 3.26 14.32 9.80
N VAL A 195 4.20 15.26 9.71
CA VAL A 195 4.11 16.44 8.83
C VAL A 195 4.87 16.26 7.52
N ARG A 196 5.86 15.34 7.46
CA ARG A 196 6.56 15.00 6.23
C ARG A 196 7.04 13.55 6.24
N GLN A 197 6.93 12.88 5.10
CA GLN A 197 7.64 11.64 4.81
C GLN A 197 8.46 11.79 3.52
N GLU A 198 9.67 11.26 3.53
CA GLU A 198 10.55 11.21 2.36
C GLU A 198 10.99 9.77 2.12
N LEU A 199 10.88 9.31 0.87
CA LEU A 199 11.41 8.03 0.42
C LEU A 199 12.67 8.28 -0.41
N PHE A 200 13.73 7.54 -0.09
CA PHE A 200 15.00 7.56 -0.79
C PHE A 200 15.27 6.23 -1.50
N SER A 201 15.93 6.32 -2.66
CA SER A 201 16.47 5.16 -3.37
C SER A 201 17.57 4.51 -2.53
N MET A 202 17.46 3.21 -2.28
CA MET A 202 18.46 2.45 -1.51
C MET A 202 19.86 2.54 -2.12
N ARG A 203 19.95 2.49 -3.46
CA ARG A 203 21.23 2.41 -4.18
C ARG A 203 21.94 3.76 -4.28
N LYS A 204 21.20 4.83 -4.56
CA LYS A 204 21.77 6.16 -4.84
C LYS A 204 21.57 7.19 -3.73
N LYS A 205 20.82 6.84 -2.68
CA LYS A 205 20.38 7.76 -1.61
C LYS A 205 19.72 9.04 -2.15
N GLN A 206 19.06 8.91 -3.30
CA GLN A 206 18.36 9.99 -3.97
C GLN A 206 16.91 10.03 -3.53
N LEU A 207 16.38 11.23 -3.25
CA LEU A 207 14.97 11.43 -2.95
C LEU A 207 14.10 10.99 -4.13
N MET A 208 13.20 10.04 -3.90
CA MET A 208 12.26 9.50 -4.90
C MET A 208 10.86 10.10 -4.73
N CYS A 209 10.43 10.26 -3.49
CA CYS A 209 9.10 10.78 -3.17
C CYS A 209 9.18 11.60 -1.90
N ARG A 210 8.47 12.73 -1.85
CA ARG A 210 8.21 13.51 -0.64
C ARG A 210 6.72 13.70 -0.49
N VAL A 211 6.20 13.47 0.71
CA VAL A 211 4.82 13.74 1.10
C VAL A 211 4.86 14.79 2.20
N ASP A 212 4.30 15.97 1.93
CA ASP A 212 4.14 17.07 2.88
C ASP A 212 2.66 17.11 3.31
N ILE A 213 2.38 17.09 4.61
CA ILE A 213 1.01 17.00 5.15
C ILE A 213 0.71 18.23 5.99
N ASN A 214 -0.40 18.88 5.68
CA ASN A 214 -0.96 19.98 6.46
C ASN A 214 -2.10 19.46 7.34
N TYR A 215 -2.22 20.07 8.52
CA TYR A 215 -3.22 19.70 9.51
C TYR A 215 -4.02 20.92 9.95
N GLN A 216 -5.29 20.68 10.20
CA GLN A 216 -6.17 21.61 10.91
C GLN A 216 -6.37 21.15 12.35
N ILE A 217 -6.63 22.11 13.24
CA ILE A 217 -7.02 21.85 14.62
C ILE A 217 -8.54 22.01 14.70
N ASN A 218 -9.22 20.94 15.07
CA ASN A 218 -10.65 20.91 15.31
C ASN A 218 -10.92 20.80 16.82
N ASP A 219 -11.87 21.59 17.34
CA ASP A 219 -12.14 21.65 18.78
C ASP A 219 -12.67 20.32 19.35
N GLU A 220 -13.42 19.55 18.57
CA GLU A 220 -14.01 18.28 18.97
C GLU A 220 -13.03 17.11 18.80
N TRP A 221 -12.35 17.06 17.65
CA TRP A 221 -11.55 15.91 17.24
C TRP A 221 -10.04 16.08 17.44
N GLY A 222 -9.56 17.31 17.63
CA GLY A 222 -8.15 17.66 17.74
C GLY A 222 -7.48 17.81 16.37
N VAL A 223 -6.25 17.33 16.25
CA VAL A 223 -5.42 17.47 15.04
C VAL A 223 -5.89 16.50 13.96
N LEU A 224 -6.32 17.03 12.82
CA LEU A 224 -6.81 16.27 11.67
C LEU A 224 -6.06 16.66 10.39
N PRO A 225 -5.71 15.69 9.51
CA PRO A 225 -5.15 16.05 8.20
C PRO A 225 -6.16 16.88 7.41
N GLU A 226 -5.68 17.85 6.64
CA GLU A 226 -6.51 18.75 5.83
C GLU A 226 -6.20 18.58 4.35
N ASP A 227 -4.93 18.76 4.00
CA ASP A 227 -4.42 18.62 2.65
C ASP A 227 -2.97 18.13 2.66
N TRP A 228 -2.49 17.70 1.51
CA TRP A 228 -1.13 17.24 1.36
C TRP A 228 -0.60 17.46 -0.05
N LYS A 229 0.72 17.55 -0.16
CA LYS A 229 1.45 17.61 -1.42
C LYS A 229 2.39 16.43 -1.53
N ILE A 230 2.27 15.67 -2.61
CA ILE A 230 3.19 14.60 -2.96
C ILE A 230 4.05 15.10 -4.13
N THR A 231 5.37 15.01 -3.99
CA THR A 231 6.31 15.31 -5.07
C THR A 231 7.09 14.05 -5.39
N VAL A 232 6.92 13.54 -6.62
CA VAL A 232 7.65 12.38 -7.12
C VAL A 232 8.78 12.86 -8.02
N PHE A 233 9.98 12.37 -7.73
CA PHE A 233 11.21 12.76 -8.41
C PHE A 233 11.63 11.68 -9.40
N SER A 234 12.04 12.11 -10.59
CA SER A 234 12.66 11.25 -11.59
C SER A 234 14.09 10.87 -11.15
N HIS A 235 14.56 9.70 -11.59
CA HIS A 235 15.85 9.17 -11.14
C HIS A 235 17.05 9.74 -11.90
N ASN A 236 16.87 10.22 -13.13
CA ASN A 236 17.98 10.67 -13.97
C ASN A 236 17.50 11.56 -15.14
N PRO A 237 17.76 12.88 -15.12
CA PRO A 237 18.29 13.68 -14.00
C PRO A 237 17.30 13.76 -12.82
N PRO A 238 17.72 14.12 -11.60
CA PRO A 238 16.82 14.38 -10.47
C PRO A 238 15.95 15.61 -10.73
N THR A 239 14.80 15.43 -11.36
CA THR A 239 13.81 16.48 -11.60
C THR A 239 12.47 16.09 -11.00
N ILE A 240 11.59 17.08 -10.83
CA ILE A 240 10.21 16.80 -10.44
C ILE A 240 9.52 16.15 -11.65
N GLY A 241 9.12 14.89 -11.51
CA GLY A 241 8.36 14.18 -12.54
C GLY A 241 6.85 14.41 -12.39
N GLU A 242 6.37 14.33 -11.15
CA GLU A 242 4.94 14.46 -10.84
C GLU A 242 4.74 15.19 -9.51
N VAL A 243 3.69 16.01 -9.47
CA VAL A 243 3.21 16.65 -8.24
C VAL A 243 1.74 16.29 -8.08
N LEU A 244 1.37 15.75 -6.93
CA LEU A 244 -0.01 15.51 -6.56
C LEU A 244 -0.40 16.41 -5.40
N GLN A 245 -1.60 16.98 -5.45
CA GLN A 245 -2.17 17.80 -4.38
C GLN A 245 -3.46 17.14 -3.92
N GLY A 246 -3.43 16.54 -2.74
CA GLY A 246 -4.58 15.91 -2.12
C GLY A 246 -5.24 16.85 -1.12
N ARG A 247 -6.57 16.78 -0.99
CA ARG A 247 -7.32 17.53 0.01
C ARG A 247 -8.59 16.80 0.40
N ILE A 248 -8.86 16.77 1.71
CA ILE A 248 -10.08 16.17 2.25
C ILE A 248 -11.26 17.06 1.89
N THR A 249 -12.31 16.45 1.33
CA THR A 249 -13.56 17.12 0.97
C THR A 249 -14.68 16.79 1.95
N ASN A 250 -14.63 15.61 2.58
CA ASN A 250 -15.60 15.19 3.58
C ASN A 250 -14.95 14.19 4.55
N MET A 251 -15.27 14.30 5.83
CA MET A 251 -14.72 13.45 6.88
C MET A 251 -15.81 13.09 7.89
N ASN A 252 -16.09 11.80 8.03
CA ASN A 252 -17.05 11.26 8.98
C ASN A 252 -16.33 10.25 9.88
N LEU A 253 -16.03 10.64 11.11
CA LEU A 253 -15.28 9.83 12.08
C LEU A 253 -16.21 9.10 13.03
N ASN A 254 -15.79 7.94 13.52
CA ASN A 254 -16.55 7.08 14.42
C ASN A 254 -17.97 6.74 13.90
N THR A 255 -18.14 6.75 12.58
CA THR A 255 -19.39 6.36 11.93
C THR A 255 -19.54 4.85 11.89
N ARG A 256 -20.78 4.36 11.85
CA ARG A 256 -21.05 2.92 11.73
C ARG A 256 -20.67 2.46 10.32
N VAL A 257 -19.79 1.48 10.25
CA VAL A 257 -19.46 0.73 9.02
C VAL A 257 -19.95 -0.71 9.14
N GLN A 258 -20.09 -1.39 8.02
CA GLN A 258 -20.55 -2.77 7.92
C GLN A 258 -19.43 -3.68 7.43
N ASP A 259 -19.50 -4.97 7.75
CA ASP A 259 -18.47 -5.93 7.30
C ASP A 259 -18.39 -6.02 5.77
N SER A 260 -19.53 -5.84 5.09
CA SER A 260 -19.60 -5.77 3.62
C SER A 260 -18.84 -4.58 3.03
N ASP A 261 -18.53 -3.55 3.82
CA ASP A 261 -17.72 -2.44 3.34
C ASP A 261 -16.28 -2.87 3.06
N PHE A 262 -15.78 -3.94 3.68
CA PHE A 262 -14.38 -4.39 3.57
C PHE A 262 -14.19 -5.61 2.67
N VAL A 263 -15.23 -6.00 1.94
CA VAL A 263 -15.19 -7.05 0.92
C VAL A 263 -15.60 -6.45 -0.43
N ILE A 264 -15.09 -7.01 -1.53
CA ILE A 264 -15.51 -6.65 -2.88
C ILE A 264 -16.42 -7.75 -3.42
N GLU A 265 -17.66 -7.38 -3.73
CA GLU A 265 -18.52 -8.16 -4.62
C GLU A 265 -18.10 -7.85 -6.06
N PHE A 266 -17.38 -8.80 -6.67
CA PHE A 266 -16.96 -8.66 -8.06
C PHE A 266 -18.18 -8.71 -8.98
N PRO A 267 -18.38 -7.74 -9.89
CA PRO A 267 -19.54 -7.77 -10.78
C PRO A 267 -19.46 -8.95 -11.77
N PRO A 268 -20.60 -9.42 -12.30
CA PRO A 268 -20.62 -10.31 -13.45
C PRO A 268 -19.74 -9.76 -14.58
N GLY A 269 -19.06 -10.65 -15.31
CA GLY A 269 -18.03 -10.18 -16.27
C GLY A 269 -16.61 -10.34 -15.75
N SER A 270 -16.43 -10.21 -14.43
CA SER A 270 -15.10 -10.08 -13.83
C SER A 270 -14.25 -11.32 -14.01
N VAL A 271 -12.96 -11.10 -14.26
CA VAL A 271 -11.95 -12.15 -14.28
C VAL A 271 -11.11 -12.03 -13.02
N VAL A 272 -11.29 -12.96 -12.09
CA VAL A 272 -10.72 -12.89 -10.74
C VAL A 272 -9.56 -13.86 -10.59
N MET A 273 -8.39 -13.38 -10.18
CA MET A 273 -7.26 -14.21 -9.76
C MET A 273 -7.28 -14.37 -8.22
N ASP A 274 -7.48 -15.60 -7.75
CA ASP A 274 -7.40 -15.96 -6.33
C ASP A 274 -6.01 -16.56 -6.07
N GLY A 275 -5.11 -15.71 -5.57
CA GLY A 275 -3.74 -16.09 -5.22
C GLY A 275 -3.68 -17.24 -4.20
N PRO A 276 -4.42 -17.17 -3.07
CA PRO A 276 -4.45 -18.23 -2.06
C PRO A 276 -4.83 -19.60 -2.61
N LYS A 277 -5.81 -19.65 -3.51
CA LYS A 277 -6.23 -20.90 -4.16
C LYS A 277 -5.43 -21.24 -5.42
N GLN A 278 -4.49 -20.39 -5.83
CA GLN A 278 -3.78 -20.45 -7.11
C GLN A 278 -4.72 -20.70 -8.30
N ALA A 279 -5.86 -20.01 -8.29
CA ALA A 279 -6.95 -20.25 -9.23
C ALA A 279 -7.39 -18.97 -9.92
N LYS A 280 -7.88 -19.13 -11.16
CA LYS A 280 -8.51 -18.05 -11.92
C LYS A 280 -9.99 -18.37 -12.04
N PHE A 281 -10.83 -17.37 -11.89
CA PHE A 281 -12.28 -17.48 -11.95
C PHE A 281 -12.87 -16.44 -12.90
N VAL A 282 -14.06 -16.75 -13.41
CA VAL A 282 -14.97 -15.79 -14.05
C VAL A 282 -16.23 -15.68 -13.21
N VAL A 283 -16.70 -14.47 -12.96
CA VAL A 283 -17.97 -14.21 -12.26
C VAL A 283 -19.11 -14.25 -13.28
N ARG A 284 -20.09 -15.11 -13.05
CA ARG A 284 -21.29 -15.27 -13.87
C ARG A 284 -22.36 -14.24 -13.53
N GLU A 285 -23.39 -14.16 -14.37
CA GLU A 285 -24.56 -13.29 -14.18
C GLU A 285 -25.32 -13.55 -12.88
N ASP A 286 -25.30 -14.78 -12.38
CA ASP A 286 -25.90 -15.16 -11.09
C ASP A 286 -24.99 -14.89 -9.88
N GLY A 287 -23.82 -14.27 -10.10
CA GLY A 287 -22.81 -13.99 -9.08
C GLY A 287 -21.92 -15.19 -8.73
N SER A 288 -22.17 -16.38 -9.30
CA SER A 288 -21.36 -17.57 -9.03
C SER A 288 -20.00 -17.53 -9.74
N PHE A 289 -19.00 -18.17 -9.15
CA PHE A 289 -17.65 -18.26 -9.72
C PHE A 289 -17.50 -19.52 -10.57
N ARG A 290 -17.11 -19.37 -11.84
CA ARG A 290 -16.64 -20.46 -12.70
C ARG A 290 -15.12 -20.50 -12.68
N LYS A 291 -14.53 -21.63 -12.26
CA LYS A 291 -13.07 -21.83 -12.37
C LYS A 291 -12.65 -21.87 -13.83
N VAL A 292 -11.59 -21.13 -14.18
CA VAL A 292 -10.92 -21.17 -15.49
C VAL A 292 -9.78 -22.16 -15.41
N ASP A 293 -9.78 -23.18 -16.28
CA ASP A 293 -8.68 -24.13 -16.35
C ASP A 293 -7.46 -23.52 -17.07
N LEU A 294 -6.25 -23.87 -16.64
CA LEU A 294 -5.01 -23.41 -17.27
C LEU A 294 -4.93 -23.81 -18.75
N GLN A 295 -5.49 -24.97 -19.13
CA GLN A 295 -5.56 -25.39 -20.52
C GLN A 295 -6.44 -24.46 -21.35
N GLU A 296 -7.59 -24.01 -20.83
CA GLU A 296 -8.48 -23.08 -21.54
C GLU A 296 -7.76 -21.75 -21.85
N THR A 297 -6.95 -21.27 -20.91
CA THR A 297 -6.12 -20.07 -21.10
C THR A 297 -5.03 -20.32 -22.15
N ARG A 298 -4.39 -21.49 -22.15
CA ARG A 298 -3.34 -21.86 -23.12
C ARG A 298 -3.87 -22.07 -24.54
N THR A 299 -5.08 -22.61 -24.67
CA THR A 299 -5.74 -22.79 -25.97
C THR A 299 -6.34 -21.50 -26.52
N GLY A 300 -6.27 -20.39 -25.77
CA GLY A 300 -6.79 -19.10 -26.19
C GLY A 300 -8.32 -19.05 -26.25
N LYS A 301 -9.03 -19.84 -25.41
CA LYS A 301 -10.49 -19.74 -25.35
C LYS A 301 -10.88 -18.31 -25.01
N THR A 302 -11.83 -17.78 -25.76
CA THR A 302 -12.39 -16.46 -25.54
C THR A 302 -13.25 -16.45 -24.28
N TYR A 303 -13.47 -15.27 -23.71
CA TYR A 303 -14.37 -15.13 -22.58
C TYR A 303 -15.80 -15.60 -22.89
N ALA A 304 -16.33 -15.24 -24.07
CA ALA A 304 -17.67 -15.64 -24.49
C ALA A 304 -17.82 -17.17 -24.48
N GLU A 305 -16.81 -17.90 -24.93
CA GLU A 305 -16.79 -19.37 -24.87
C GLU A 305 -16.70 -19.90 -23.44
N MET A 306 -15.93 -19.23 -22.57
CA MET A 306 -15.83 -19.59 -21.15
C MET A 306 -17.15 -19.37 -20.40
N MET A 307 -18.00 -18.44 -20.83
CA MET A 307 -19.29 -18.18 -20.16
C MET A 307 -20.34 -19.25 -20.44
N VAL A 308 -20.32 -19.85 -21.63
CA VAL A 308 -21.34 -20.83 -22.06
C VAL A 308 -20.92 -22.29 -21.88
N THR A 309 -19.63 -22.55 -21.62
CA THR A 309 -19.13 -23.91 -21.40
C THR A 309 -18.88 -24.16 -19.92
N GLU A 310 -19.25 -25.33 -19.40
CA GLU A 310 -18.76 -25.75 -18.09
C GLU A 310 -17.24 -25.97 -18.14
N ALA A 311 -16.56 -25.71 -17.03
CA ALA A 311 -15.16 -26.10 -16.92
C ALA A 311 -15.09 -27.62 -17.14
N PRO A 312 -14.17 -28.13 -17.96
CA PRO A 312 -14.05 -29.57 -18.16
C PRO A 312 -13.92 -30.21 -16.80
N SER A 313 -14.85 -31.10 -16.45
CA SER A 313 -14.77 -31.87 -15.21
C SER A 313 -13.38 -32.50 -15.19
N VAL A 314 -12.56 -32.17 -14.18
CA VAL A 314 -11.20 -32.71 -14.07
C VAL A 314 -11.36 -34.22 -14.11
N VAL A 315 -11.09 -34.82 -15.28
CA VAL A 315 -11.06 -36.27 -15.42
C VAL A 315 -9.87 -36.67 -14.57
N LYS A 316 -10.13 -37.08 -13.31
CA LYS A 316 -9.09 -37.55 -12.38
C LYS A 316 -8.22 -38.51 -13.17
N SER A 317 -7.02 -38.06 -13.52
CA SER A 317 -6.19 -38.75 -14.50
C SER A 317 -6.00 -40.19 -14.04
N ARG A 318 -6.62 -41.15 -14.75
CA ARG A 318 -6.45 -42.59 -14.51
C ARG A 318 -4.97 -43.00 -14.51
N LYS A 319 -4.08 -42.19 -15.08
CA LYS A 319 -2.63 -42.41 -15.09
C LYS A 319 -2.00 -42.39 -13.70
N ASN A 320 -2.52 -41.59 -12.75
CA ASN A 320 -2.02 -41.64 -11.37
C ASN A 320 -2.42 -42.94 -10.65
N ILE A 321 -3.60 -43.49 -10.96
CA ILE A 321 -4.03 -44.78 -10.40
C ILE A 321 -3.13 -45.91 -10.94
N LEU A 322 -2.87 -45.94 -12.25
CA LEU A 322 -1.97 -46.94 -12.85
C LEU A 322 -0.53 -46.83 -12.33
N PHE A 323 -0.02 -45.61 -12.13
CA PHE A 323 1.30 -45.40 -11.53
C PHE A 323 1.38 -45.95 -10.10
N TRP A 324 0.38 -45.66 -9.25
CA TRP A 324 0.34 -46.19 -7.88
C TRP A 324 0.17 -47.71 -7.83
N VAL A 325 -0.62 -48.29 -8.74
CA VAL A 325 -0.72 -49.75 -8.89
C VAL A 325 0.64 -50.36 -9.24
N PHE A 326 1.41 -49.70 -10.13
CA PHE A 326 2.75 -50.16 -10.49
C PHE A 326 3.75 -50.06 -9.32
N VAL A 327 3.70 -48.97 -8.55
CA VAL A 327 4.54 -48.78 -7.35
C VAL A 327 4.22 -49.85 -6.29
N VAL A 328 2.94 -50.12 -6.02
CA VAL A 328 2.54 -51.17 -5.06
C VAL A 328 2.96 -52.56 -5.54
N ALA A 329 2.84 -52.85 -6.84
CA ALA A 329 3.30 -54.11 -7.41
C ALA A 329 4.83 -54.30 -7.26
N LEU A 330 5.62 -53.25 -7.51
CA LEU A 330 7.08 -53.29 -7.32
C LEU A 330 7.48 -53.50 -5.85
N ILE A 331 6.79 -52.84 -4.91
CA ILE A 331 7.01 -53.05 -3.47
C ILE A 331 6.67 -54.49 -3.07
N GLY A 332 5.57 -55.04 -3.60
CA GLY A 332 5.18 -56.43 -3.37
C GLY A 332 6.22 -57.44 -3.87
N ILE A 333 6.75 -57.24 -5.08
CA ILE A 333 7.80 -58.09 -5.67
C ILE A 333 9.09 -57.99 -4.83
N GLY A 334 9.52 -56.78 -4.46
CA GLY A 334 10.70 -56.59 -3.61
C GLY A 334 10.56 -57.28 -2.25
N SER A 335 9.38 -57.20 -1.64
CA SER A 335 9.07 -57.86 -0.36
C SER A 335 9.12 -59.38 -0.47
N ALA A 336 8.58 -59.95 -1.55
CA ALA A 336 8.62 -61.39 -1.80
C ALA A 336 10.05 -61.91 -2.01
N VAL A 337 10.87 -61.18 -2.77
CA VAL A 337 12.29 -61.53 -3.00
C VAL A 337 13.08 -61.50 -1.69
N PHE A 338 12.85 -60.49 -0.84
CA PHE A 338 13.51 -60.37 0.46
C PHE A 338 13.15 -61.53 1.41
N ILE A 339 11.87 -61.92 1.46
CA ILE A 339 11.42 -63.08 2.25
C ILE A 339 12.08 -64.37 1.73
N PHE A 340 12.13 -64.56 0.41
CA PHE A 340 12.73 -65.75 -0.19
C PHE A 340 14.23 -65.85 0.07
N GLN A 341 14.97 -64.74 -0.04
CA GLN A 341 16.40 -64.69 0.28
C GLN A 341 16.71 -64.95 1.76
N ARG A 342 15.81 -64.59 2.67
CA ARG A 342 15.97 -64.85 4.12
C ARG A 342 15.65 -66.29 4.52
N SER A 343 14.90 -67.02 3.68
CA SER A 343 14.50 -68.41 3.93
C SER A 343 15.49 -69.47 3.41
N ARG A 344 16.53 -69.03 2.70
CA ARG A 344 17.71 -69.84 2.35
C ARG A 344 18.85 -69.46 3.27
#